data_AF-G7W933-F1
#
_entry.id   AF-G7W933-F1
#
_cell.length_a   1.000
_cell.length_b   1.000
_cell.length_c   1.000
_cell.angle_alpha   90.00
_cell.angle_beta   90.00
_cell.angle_gamma   90.00
#
_symmetry.space_group_name_H-M   'P 1'
#
loop_
_entity.id
_entity.type
_entity.pdbx_description
1 polymer ?
#
loop_
_entity_poly.entity_id
_entity_poly.type
_entity_poly.pdbx_seq_one_letter_code
_entity_poly.pdbx_strand_id
1 'polypeptide(L)'
;MACLYIEKIKDYLEEKLPQKEMETIEIHLESCVECQGELDKYLDNKLSLAIKPLEVEDEVLVSRIKARIKGKRRITLYGLLGFVLGIFSRFYTKDDFFLTKAIMALPYKLAEFALGIFFSGNSLPLGRMNYFYQGEMGFFPYHPILEFLAVTITPAIVASFIAVVIGYFLSDKRVFRRKNIIKFLLTWLIIFLVWTGILYGAYNHALDKIENLEGIKAMTVYTAEKNSTSWLVRIDKDALRDEKYSKLVTIISEAKEVERKIYPQEKEGYEMLVDFSGGGTIPIYLDMDSGEMIVRNGRAYQISPEKLEYIKEVLGGRKK
;
A
#
# COMPACT_ATOMS: atom_id res chain seq x y z
N MET A 1 -61.54 -33.82 22.93
CA MET A 1 -62.55 -33.72 21.85
C MET A 1 -61.84 -33.06 20.68
N ALA A 2 -61.86 -33.64 19.49
CA ALA A 2 -61.13 -33.08 18.35
C ALA A 2 -61.65 -31.68 18.04
N CYS A 3 -60.74 -30.70 17.96
CA CYS A 3 -61.13 -29.33 17.66
C CYS A 3 -61.66 -29.21 16.22
N LEU A 4 -62.87 -28.65 16.08
CA LEU A 4 -63.57 -28.49 14.79
C LEU A 4 -62.83 -27.58 13.80
N TYR A 5 -61.91 -26.74 14.30
CA TYR A 5 -61.18 -25.79 13.47
C TYR A 5 -59.90 -26.37 12.85
N ILE A 6 -59.45 -27.55 13.28
CA ILE A 6 -58.22 -28.19 12.78
C ILE A 6 -58.25 -28.40 11.26
N GLU A 7 -59.39 -28.85 10.73
CA GLU A 7 -59.56 -29.07 9.29
C GLU A 7 -59.55 -27.77 8.47
N LYS A 8 -59.85 -26.62 9.10
CA LYS A 8 -59.90 -25.30 8.45
C LYS A 8 -58.57 -24.55 8.47
N ILE A 9 -57.55 -25.02 9.21
CA ILE A 9 -56.23 -24.35 9.33
C ILE A 9 -55.52 -24.25 7.98
N LYS A 10 -55.67 -25.28 7.13
CA LYS A 10 -55.06 -25.27 5.79
C LYS A 10 -55.71 -24.24 4.86
N ASP A 11 -57.04 -24.15 4.87
CA ASP A 11 -57.78 -23.17 4.06
C ASP A 11 -57.59 -21.73 4.58
N TYR A 12 -57.34 -21.56 5.89
CA TYR A 12 -56.92 -20.30 6.50
C TYR A 12 -55.54 -19.86 5.98
N LEU A 13 -54.54 -20.75 5.96
CA LEU A 13 -53.20 -20.45 5.43
C LEU A 13 -53.18 -20.14 3.92
N GLU A 14 -54.10 -20.72 3.15
CA GLU A 14 -54.24 -20.50 1.71
C GLU A 14 -55.17 -19.33 1.35
N GLU A 15 -55.66 -18.56 2.34
CA GLU A 15 -56.60 -17.43 2.19
C GLU A 15 -57.90 -17.77 1.43
N LYS A 16 -58.37 -19.02 1.53
CA LYS A 16 -59.59 -19.48 0.83
C LYS A 16 -60.88 -19.26 1.62
N LEU A 17 -60.76 -18.88 2.90
CA LEU A 17 -61.91 -18.69 3.78
C LEU A 17 -62.52 -17.29 3.67
N PRO A 18 -63.84 -17.16 3.84
CA PRO A 18 -64.49 -15.85 3.96
C PRO A 18 -63.89 -15.03 5.11
N GLN A 19 -63.80 -13.71 4.94
CA GLN A 19 -63.13 -12.80 5.88
C GLN A 19 -63.62 -12.91 7.33
N LYS A 20 -64.93 -13.13 7.54
CA LYS A 20 -65.51 -13.37 8.88
C LYS A 20 -65.05 -14.68 9.52
N GLU A 21 -64.85 -15.73 8.73
CA GLU A 21 -64.36 -17.01 9.25
C GLU A 21 -62.87 -16.95 9.59
N MET A 22 -62.09 -16.15 8.86
CA MET A 22 -60.67 -15.91 9.18
C MET A 22 -60.50 -15.23 10.54
N GLU A 23 -61.23 -14.14 10.81
CA GLU A 23 -61.21 -13.46 12.11
C GLU A 23 -61.62 -14.40 13.27
N THR A 24 -62.58 -15.29 13.01
CA THR A 24 -63.05 -16.27 14.02
C THR A 24 -61.98 -17.32 14.33
N ILE A 25 -61.22 -17.74 13.31
CA ILE A 25 -60.12 -18.69 13.45
C ILE A 25 -58.91 -18.04 14.14
N GLU A 26 -58.59 -16.78 13.85
CA GLU A 26 -57.52 -16.03 14.53
C GLU A 26 -57.77 -15.97 16.04
N ILE A 27 -58.97 -15.57 16.46
CA ILE A 27 -59.36 -15.52 17.88
C ILE A 27 -59.28 -16.92 18.53
N HIS A 28 -59.62 -17.96 17.77
CA HIS A 28 -59.55 -19.34 18.27
C HIS A 28 -58.10 -19.86 18.38
N LEU A 29 -57.23 -19.51 17.43
CA LEU A 29 -55.80 -19.88 17.43
C LEU A 29 -55.04 -19.27 18.61
N GLU A 30 -55.48 -18.14 19.15
CA GLU A 30 -54.88 -17.54 20.35
C GLU A 30 -55.09 -18.39 21.62
N SER A 31 -56.12 -19.24 21.65
CA SER A 31 -56.54 -19.96 22.86
C SER A 31 -56.48 -21.50 22.76
N CYS A 32 -56.30 -22.06 21.56
CA CYS A 32 -56.30 -23.51 21.34
C CYS A 32 -54.90 -24.07 21.02
N VAL A 33 -54.33 -24.82 21.97
CA VAL A 33 -53.01 -25.47 21.85
C VAL A 33 -52.97 -26.52 20.72
N GLU A 34 -54.07 -27.24 20.48
CA GLU A 34 -54.15 -28.24 19.41
C GLU A 34 -54.08 -27.59 18.01
N CYS A 35 -54.76 -26.46 17.82
CA CYS A 35 -54.72 -25.73 16.55
C CYS A 35 -53.40 -25.00 16.33
N GLN A 36 -52.75 -24.50 17.39
CA GLN A 36 -51.39 -23.95 17.29
C GLN A 36 -50.38 -25.03 16.89
N GLY A 37 -50.44 -26.21 17.51
CA GLY A 37 -49.55 -27.32 17.17
C GLY A 37 -49.71 -27.81 15.73
N GLU A 38 -50.92 -27.76 15.16
CA GLU A 38 -51.14 -28.11 13.75
C GLU A 38 -50.70 -27.00 12.79
N LEU A 39 -50.90 -25.72 13.17
CA LEU A 39 -50.37 -24.56 12.44
C LEU A 39 -48.84 -24.61 12.36
N ASP A 40 -48.16 -24.93 13.46
CA ASP A 40 -46.71 -25.06 13.53
C ASP A 40 -46.21 -26.19 12.61
N LYS A 41 -46.93 -27.32 12.53
CA LYS A 41 -46.58 -28.40 11.57
C LYS A 41 -46.65 -27.95 10.11
N TYR A 42 -47.62 -27.10 9.75
CA TYR A 42 -47.71 -26.54 8.40
C TYR A 42 -46.65 -25.47 8.12
N LEU A 43 -46.18 -24.75 9.14
CA LEU A 43 -45.10 -23.76 9.03
C LEU A 43 -43.70 -24.42 8.96
N ASP A 44 -43.45 -25.46 9.75
CA ASP A 44 -42.17 -26.18 9.80
C ASP A 44 -41.94 -27.07 8.57
N ASN A 45 -43.01 -27.65 8.00
CA ASN A 45 -42.96 -28.22 6.66
C ASN A 45 -42.93 -27.07 5.65
N LYS A 46 -41.72 -26.48 5.46
CA LYS A 46 -41.36 -25.49 4.44
C LYS A 46 -42.56 -25.18 3.55
N LEU A 47 -43.33 -24.14 3.90
CA LEU A 47 -44.27 -23.54 2.97
C LEU A 47 -43.52 -23.44 1.65
N SER A 48 -43.89 -24.28 0.68
CA SER A 48 -43.52 -24.07 -0.69
C SER A 48 -44.31 -22.84 -1.08
N LEU A 49 -43.82 -21.68 -0.64
CA LEU A 49 -44.10 -20.41 -1.30
C LEU A 49 -43.87 -20.75 -2.75
N ALA A 50 -44.96 -20.89 -3.49
CA ALA A 50 -44.92 -20.81 -4.92
C ALA A 50 -44.32 -19.44 -5.17
N ILE A 51 -42.99 -19.40 -5.30
CA ILE A 51 -42.28 -18.31 -5.91
C ILE A 51 -42.91 -18.30 -7.28
N LYS A 52 -43.96 -17.48 -7.47
CA LYS A 52 -44.42 -17.15 -8.80
C LYS A 52 -43.14 -16.67 -9.47
N PRO A 53 -42.62 -17.40 -10.48
CA PRO A 53 -41.52 -16.85 -11.24
C PRO A 53 -42.04 -15.50 -11.72
N LEU A 54 -41.37 -14.43 -11.29
CA LEU A 54 -41.66 -13.12 -11.84
C LEU A 54 -41.44 -13.30 -13.34
N GLU A 55 -42.53 -13.35 -14.11
CA GLU A 55 -42.53 -13.22 -15.57
C GLU A 55 -42.08 -11.79 -15.87
N VAL A 56 -40.79 -11.54 -15.65
CA VAL A 56 -40.11 -10.40 -16.22
C VAL A 56 -39.84 -10.83 -17.65
N GLU A 57 -40.48 -10.19 -18.61
CA GLU A 57 -40.18 -10.39 -20.04
C GLU A 57 -38.66 -10.45 -20.23
N ASP A 58 -38.18 -11.52 -20.86
CA ASP A 58 -36.75 -11.79 -21.01
C ASP A 58 -36.00 -10.60 -21.63
N GLU A 59 -36.67 -9.76 -22.43
CA GLU A 59 -36.13 -8.51 -22.97
C GLU A 59 -35.77 -7.47 -21.90
N VAL A 60 -36.57 -7.34 -20.84
CA VAL A 60 -36.31 -6.43 -19.71
C VAL A 60 -35.15 -6.94 -18.85
N LEU A 61 -35.05 -8.26 -18.67
CA LEU A 61 -33.93 -8.91 -17.99
C LEU A 61 -32.63 -8.75 -18.79
N VAL A 62 -32.66 -9.05 -20.09
CA VAL A 62 -31.53 -8.91 -21.01
C VAL A 62 -31.07 -7.46 -21.12
N SER A 63 -32.00 -6.50 -21.20
CA SER A 63 -31.65 -5.07 -21.25
C SER A 63 -31.01 -4.58 -19.94
N ARG A 64 -31.49 -5.01 -18.78
CA ARG A 64 -30.85 -4.73 -17.47
C ARG A 64 -29.47 -5.37 -17.35
N ILE A 65 -29.30 -6.61 -17.82
CA ILE A 65 -27.99 -7.30 -17.84
C ILE A 65 -27.03 -6.57 -18.78
N LYS A 66 -27.44 -6.24 -20.00
CA LYS A 66 -26.63 -5.46 -20.96
C LYS A 66 -26.25 -4.09 -20.39
N ALA A 67 -27.18 -3.38 -19.75
CA ALA A 67 -26.91 -2.10 -19.10
C ALA A 67 -25.90 -2.24 -17.94
N ARG A 68 -26.02 -3.30 -17.13
CA ARG A 68 -25.07 -3.59 -16.05
C ARG A 68 -23.67 -3.92 -16.56
N ILE A 69 -23.56 -4.74 -17.61
CA ILE A 69 -22.27 -5.08 -18.26
C ILE A 69 -21.63 -3.82 -18.85
N LYS A 70 -22.41 -3.00 -19.57
CA LYS A 70 -21.93 -1.73 -20.15
C LYS A 70 -21.47 -0.75 -19.08
N GLY A 71 -22.22 -0.64 -17.98
CA GLY A 71 -21.85 0.18 -16.81
C GLY A 71 -20.56 -0.28 -16.15
N LYS A 72 -20.42 -1.59 -15.90
CA LYS A 72 -19.19 -2.17 -15.33
C LYS A 72 -17.98 -1.92 -16.22
N ARG A 73 -18.11 -2.16 -17.54
CA ARG A 73 -17.04 -1.91 -18.52
C ARG A 73 -16.58 -0.45 -18.52
N ARG A 74 -17.52 0.49 -18.47
CA ARG A 74 -17.21 1.94 -18.43
C ARG A 74 -16.45 2.32 -17.16
N ILE A 75 -16.88 1.82 -16.01
CA ILE A 75 -16.18 2.04 -14.73
C ILE A 75 -14.77 1.47 -14.77
N THR A 76 -14.59 0.25 -15.26
CA THR A 76 -13.26 -0.35 -15.41
C THR A 76 -12.37 0.46 -16.33
N LEU A 77 -12.91 0.97 -17.45
CA LEU A 77 -12.17 1.81 -18.38
C LEU A 77 -11.73 3.13 -17.72
N TYR A 78 -12.62 3.79 -16.98
CA TYR A 78 -12.23 5.00 -16.21
C TYR A 78 -11.17 4.70 -15.16
N GLY A 79 -11.27 3.57 -14.46
CA GLY A 79 -10.24 3.14 -13.51
C GLY A 79 -8.89 2.94 -14.17
N LEU A 80 -8.84 2.26 -15.32
CA LEU A 80 -7.60 2.05 -16.07
C LEU A 80 -7.02 3.36 -16.61
N LEU A 81 -7.86 4.25 -17.17
CA LEU A 81 -7.43 5.56 -17.63
C LEU A 81 -6.90 6.42 -16.47
N GLY A 82 -7.59 6.40 -15.33
CA GLY A 82 -7.13 7.05 -14.11
C GLY A 82 -5.79 6.51 -13.63
N PHE A 83 -5.60 5.18 -13.67
CA PHE A 83 -4.33 4.56 -13.29
C PHE A 83 -3.17 5.04 -14.17
N VAL A 84 -3.36 4.99 -15.49
CA VAL A 84 -2.35 5.46 -16.45
C VAL A 84 -2.05 6.93 -16.24
N LEU A 85 -3.08 7.76 -16.09
CA LEU A 85 -2.91 9.19 -15.81
C LEU A 85 -2.11 9.43 -14.53
N GLY A 86 -2.41 8.68 -13.46
CA GLY A 86 -1.72 8.81 -12.19
C GLY A 86 -0.26 8.36 -12.23
N ILE A 87 0.13 7.39 -13.07
CA ILE A 87 1.55 7.06 -13.30
C ILE A 87 2.34 8.29 -13.78
N PHE A 88 1.73 9.08 -14.67
CA PHE A 88 2.37 10.27 -15.23
C PHE A 88 2.23 11.51 -14.35
N SER A 89 1.40 11.47 -13.31
CA SER A 89 1.11 12.62 -12.45
C SER A 89 2.33 13.26 -11.80
N ARG A 90 3.40 12.50 -11.55
CA ARG A 90 4.67 13.05 -11.05
C ARG A 90 5.27 14.12 -11.95
N PHE A 91 5.04 14.04 -13.26
CA PHE A 91 5.59 14.99 -14.23
C PHE A 91 4.80 16.30 -14.34
N TYR A 92 3.79 16.55 -13.49
CA TYR A 92 2.98 17.76 -13.54
C TYR A 92 3.80 19.06 -13.45
N THR A 93 4.96 19.04 -12.77
CA THR A 93 5.84 20.21 -12.64
C THR A 93 6.45 20.63 -13.98
N LYS A 94 6.70 19.67 -14.87
CA LYS A 94 7.30 19.85 -16.19
C LYS A 94 6.31 20.28 -17.27
N ASP A 95 5.02 20.26 -16.96
CA ASP A 95 3.98 20.68 -17.88
C ASP A 95 3.76 22.20 -17.79
N ASP A 96 3.80 22.86 -18.94
CA ASP A 96 3.58 24.30 -19.09
C ASP A 96 2.11 24.64 -19.25
N PHE A 97 1.27 23.69 -19.67
CA PHE A 97 -0.15 23.95 -19.86
C PHE A 97 -0.93 23.79 -18.55
N PHE A 98 -1.58 24.88 -18.11
CA PHE A 98 -2.19 24.97 -16.79
C PHE A 98 -3.24 23.87 -16.50
N LEU A 99 -4.08 23.53 -17.48
CA LEU A 99 -5.16 22.57 -17.26
C LEU A 99 -4.65 21.14 -17.07
N THR A 100 -3.74 20.69 -17.94
CA THR A 100 -3.15 19.35 -17.85
C THR A 100 -2.25 19.24 -16.62
N LYS A 101 -1.52 20.32 -16.29
CA LYS A 101 -0.79 20.45 -15.03
C LYS A 101 -1.70 20.25 -13.82
N ALA A 102 -2.86 20.93 -13.76
CA ALA A 102 -3.79 20.78 -12.64
C ALA A 102 -4.37 19.36 -12.53
N ILE A 103 -4.75 18.75 -13.67
CA ILE A 103 -5.28 17.38 -13.72
C ILE A 103 -4.23 16.37 -13.24
N MET A 104 -2.96 16.56 -13.59
CA MET A 104 -1.87 15.70 -13.14
C MET A 104 -1.44 15.97 -11.70
N ALA A 105 -1.44 17.23 -11.26
CA ALA A 105 -1.04 17.65 -9.92
C ALA A 105 -1.97 17.12 -8.83
N LEU A 106 -3.28 17.11 -9.10
CA LEU A 106 -4.29 16.71 -8.12
C LEU A 106 -4.05 15.31 -7.51
N PRO A 107 -3.97 14.22 -8.29
CA PRO A 107 -3.69 12.89 -7.75
C PRO A 107 -2.30 12.79 -7.11
N TYR A 108 -1.30 13.51 -7.63
CA TYR A 108 0.04 13.54 -7.04
C TYR A 108 0.02 14.14 -5.62
N LYS A 109 -0.57 15.32 -5.46
CA LYS A 109 -0.62 16.03 -4.18
C LYS A 109 -1.52 15.34 -3.16
N LEU A 110 -2.62 14.73 -3.62
CA LEU A 110 -3.44 13.90 -2.74
C LEU A 110 -2.71 12.64 -2.28
N ALA A 111 -1.90 12.02 -3.15
CA ALA A 111 -1.05 10.90 -2.75
C ALA A 111 0.03 11.32 -1.75
N GLU A 112 0.71 12.44 -1.98
CA GLU A 112 1.68 13.02 -1.05
C GLU A 112 1.05 13.29 0.32
N PHE A 113 -0.13 13.92 0.34
CA PHE A 113 -0.89 14.16 1.57
C PHE A 113 -1.26 12.85 2.29
N ALA A 114 -1.79 11.87 1.55
CA ALA A 114 -2.25 10.61 2.13
C ALA A 114 -1.10 9.78 2.69
N LEU A 115 0.06 9.73 2.02
CA LEU A 115 1.27 9.09 2.53
C LEU A 115 1.89 9.88 3.69
N GLY A 116 1.82 11.21 3.66
CA GLY A 116 2.35 12.07 4.72
C GLY A 116 1.76 11.79 6.10
N ILE A 117 0.51 11.31 6.17
CA ILE A 117 -0.13 10.87 7.42
C ILE A 117 0.67 9.74 8.09
N PHE A 118 1.28 8.84 7.30
CA PHE A 118 1.97 7.66 7.80
C PHE A 118 3.50 7.81 7.81
N PHE A 119 4.05 8.56 6.86
CA PHE A 119 5.50 8.58 6.58
C PHE A 119 6.17 9.94 6.74
N SER A 120 5.47 10.99 7.17
CA SER A 120 6.07 12.32 7.38
C SER A 120 7.27 12.29 8.34
N GLY A 121 7.25 11.40 9.35
CA GLY A 121 8.37 11.21 10.28
C GLY A 121 9.65 10.69 9.64
N ASN A 122 9.58 10.11 8.44
CA ASN A 122 10.75 9.62 7.71
C ASN A 122 11.42 10.70 6.83
N SER A 123 10.74 11.82 6.61
CA SER A 123 11.23 12.86 5.71
C SER A 123 12.50 13.51 6.27
N LEU A 124 13.55 13.58 5.45
CA LEU A 124 14.78 14.28 5.81
C LEU A 124 14.62 15.78 5.54
N PRO A 125 15.23 16.66 6.37
CA PRO A 125 15.18 18.09 6.14
C PRO A 125 15.76 18.47 4.76
N LEU A 126 15.01 19.32 4.05
CA LEU A 126 15.40 19.93 2.77
C LEU A 126 16.78 20.61 2.90
N GLY A 127 17.72 20.24 2.02
CA GLY A 127 19.05 20.86 1.93
C GLY A 127 20.24 19.97 2.29
N ARG A 128 20.05 18.67 2.58
CA ARG A 128 21.13 17.74 2.97
C ARG A 128 21.32 16.53 2.03
N MET A 129 20.88 16.62 0.78
CA MET A 129 20.85 15.49 -0.17
C MET A 129 21.54 15.82 -1.50
N ASN A 130 22.88 15.84 -1.52
CA ASN A 130 23.64 15.92 -2.78
C ASN A 130 23.86 14.54 -3.44
N TYR A 131 23.62 13.44 -2.71
CA TYR A 131 23.93 12.07 -3.16
C TYR A 131 22.71 11.19 -3.45
N PHE A 132 21.51 11.63 -3.08
CA PHE A 132 20.29 10.83 -3.22
C PHE A 132 19.37 11.38 -4.30
N TYR A 133 18.76 10.45 -5.02
CA TYR A 133 17.66 10.70 -5.95
C TYR A 133 16.62 11.60 -5.26
N GLN A 134 16.42 12.80 -5.82
CA GLN A 134 15.38 13.74 -5.42
C GLN A 134 14.01 13.22 -5.89
N GLY A 135 13.56 12.11 -5.29
CA GLY A 135 12.19 11.64 -5.41
C GLY A 135 11.27 12.68 -4.81
N GLU A 136 10.31 13.13 -5.60
CA GLU A 136 9.55 14.37 -5.41
C GLU A 136 8.64 14.38 -4.14
N MET A 137 8.60 13.31 -3.33
CA MET A 137 7.88 13.22 -2.04
C MET A 137 8.82 13.08 -0.83
N GLY A 138 9.90 12.32 -0.93
CA GLY A 138 10.96 12.22 0.07
C GLY A 138 10.61 11.40 1.32
N PHE A 139 9.65 10.47 1.22
CA PHE A 139 9.21 9.65 2.36
C PHE A 139 10.10 8.43 2.64
N PHE A 140 10.87 7.98 1.64
CA PHE A 140 11.74 6.80 1.74
C PHE A 140 13.20 7.16 1.38
N PRO A 141 13.85 8.03 2.16
CA PRO A 141 15.16 8.61 1.83
C PRO A 141 16.28 7.58 1.64
N TYR A 142 16.19 6.45 2.33
CA TYR A 142 17.18 5.37 2.25
C TYR A 142 16.75 4.21 1.36
N HIS A 143 15.64 4.32 0.60
CA HIS A 143 15.19 3.25 -0.28
C HIS A 143 14.71 3.82 -1.64
N PRO A 144 15.64 4.14 -2.57
CA PRO A 144 15.32 4.86 -3.81
C PRO A 144 14.28 4.16 -4.70
N ILE A 145 14.32 2.83 -4.76
CA ILE A 145 13.34 2.04 -5.52
C ILE A 145 11.95 2.15 -4.90
N LEU A 146 11.84 2.08 -3.58
CA LEU A 146 10.58 2.19 -2.88
C LEU A 146 10.01 3.61 -2.98
N GLU A 147 10.87 4.62 -2.88
CA GLU A 147 10.51 6.02 -3.16
C GLU A 147 9.94 6.16 -4.57
N PHE A 148 10.62 5.61 -5.58
CA PHE A 148 10.14 5.64 -6.96
C PHE A 148 8.77 4.95 -7.11
N LEU A 149 8.58 3.80 -6.47
CA LEU A 149 7.30 3.07 -6.49
C LEU A 149 6.21 3.86 -5.78
N ALA A 150 6.48 4.46 -4.63
CA ALA A 150 5.52 5.28 -3.89
C ALA A 150 5.07 6.50 -4.72
N VAL A 151 6.03 7.20 -5.34
CA VAL A 151 5.81 8.37 -6.20
C VAL A 151 5.05 8.01 -7.49
N THR A 152 5.14 6.78 -7.97
CA THR A 152 4.50 6.36 -9.23
C THR A 152 3.15 5.69 -9.01
N ILE A 153 3.08 4.72 -8.08
CA ILE A 153 1.92 3.87 -7.87
C ILE A 153 0.87 4.54 -6.99
N THR A 154 1.27 5.33 -5.98
CA THR A 154 0.30 5.95 -5.08
C THR A 154 -0.56 6.99 -5.80
N PRO A 155 0.00 7.89 -6.63
CA PRO A 155 -0.82 8.76 -7.48
C PRO A 155 -1.67 7.97 -8.47
N ALA A 156 -1.21 6.82 -8.98
CA ALA A 156 -2.00 5.94 -9.85
C ALA A 156 -3.23 5.36 -9.13
N ILE A 157 -3.09 4.90 -7.89
CA ILE A 157 -4.21 4.43 -7.04
C ILE A 157 -5.20 5.58 -6.81
N VAL A 158 -4.71 6.76 -6.45
CA VAL A 158 -5.55 7.94 -6.18
C VAL A 158 -6.27 8.42 -7.44
N ALA A 159 -5.58 8.54 -8.57
CA ALA A 159 -6.17 8.95 -9.84
C ALA A 159 -7.21 7.94 -10.32
N SER A 160 -6.95 6.63 -10.16
CA SER A 160 -7.93 5.58 -10.45
C SER A 160 -9.18 5.72 -9.59
N PHE A 161 -9.01 5.97 -8.29
CA PHE A 161 -10.12 6.21 -7.38
C PHE A 161 -10.96 7.40 -7.84
N ILE A 162 -10.34 8.55 -8.11
CA ILE A 162 -11.01 9.77 -8.60
C ILE A 162 -11.77 9.48 -9.90
N ALA A 163 -11.11 8.83 -10.87
CA ALA A 163 -11.70 8.54 -12.17
C ALA A 163 -12.90 7.59 -12.06
N VAL A 164 -12.83 6.58 -11.19
CA VAL A 164 -13.98 5.69 -10.95
C VAL A 164 -15.10 6.42 -10.22
N VAL A 165 -14.81 7.28 -9.25
CA VAL A 165 -15.82 8.11 -8.58
C VAL A 165 -16.56 8.98 -9.61
N ILE A 166 -15.83 9.64 -10.50
CA ILE A 166 -16.41 10.41 -11.61
C ILE A 166 -17.26 9.51 -12.52
N GLY A 167 -16.72 8.34 -12.91
CA GLY A 167 -17.42 7.35 -13.72
C GLY A 167 -18.71 6.84 -13.07
N TYR A 168 -18.72 6.71 -11.75
CA TYR A 168 -19.88 6.31 -10.95
C TYR A 168 -20.95 7.40 -10.94
N PHE A 169 -20.58 8.67 -10.73
CA PHE A 169 -21.51 9.80 -10.74
C PHE A 169 -22.08 10.10 -12.13
N LEU A 170 -21.31 9.87 -13.19
CA LEU A 170 -21.74 10.02 -14.58
C LEU A 170 -22.51 8.80 -15.12
N SER A 171 -22.69 7.74 -14.32
CA SER A 171 -23.42 6.54 -14.71
C SER A 171 -24.89 6.61 -14.30
N ASP A 172 -25.75 5.94 -15.06
CA ASP A 172 -27.20 5.97 -14.87
C ASP A 172 -27.61 5.52 -13.46
N LYS A 173 -28.39 6.37 -12.76
CA LYS A 173 -28.87 6.17 -11.37
C LYS A 173 -29.67 4.87 -11.22
N ARG A 174 -30.24 4.34 -12.30
CA ARG A 174 -31.02 3.08 -12.31
C ARG A 174 -30.17 1.83 -12.05
N VAL A 175 -28.88 1.87 -12.41
CA VAL A 175 -27.97 0.71 -12.35
C VAL A 175 -27.10 0.73 -11.09
N PHE A 176 -26.79 1.92 -10.55
CA PHE A 176 -25.89 2.10 -9.40
C PHE A 176 -26.59 2.76 -8.22
N ARG A 177 -27.16 1.93 -7.33
CA ARG A 177 -27.78 2.37 -6.08
C ARG A 177 -26.75 2.99 -5.14
N ARG A 178 -27.10 4.11 -4.48
CA ARG A 178 -26.26 4.79 -3.46
C ARG A 178 -25.69 3.84 -2.39
N LYS A 179 -26.39 2.76 -2.04
CA LYS A 179 -25.89 1.73 -1.09
C LYS A 179 -24.58 1.04 -1.52
N ASN A 180 -24.27 1.00 -2.82
CA ASN A 180 -23.04 0.38 -3.32
C ASN A 180 -21.83 1.32 -3.27
N ILE A 181 -22.01 2.63 -3.07
CA ILE A 181 -20.90 3.58 -2.99
C ILE A 181 -20.06 3.36 -1.73
N ILE A 182 -20.69 2.97 -0.61
CA ILE A 182 -19.99 2.70 0.65
C ILE A 182 -19.08 1.47 0.49
N LYS A 183 -19.59 0.39 -0.13
CA LYS A 183 -18.78 -0.81 -0.44
C LYS A 183 -17.60 -0.47 -1.35
N PHE A 184 -17.82 0.41 -2.31
CA PHE A 184 -16.77 0.91 -3.19
C PHE A 184 -15.70 1.71 -2.44
N LEU A 185 -16.09 2.69 -1.61
CA LEU A 185 -15.16 3.47 -0.79
C LEU A 185 -14.35 2.58 0.15
N LEU A 186 -15.00 1.61 0.80
CA LEU A 186 -14.33 0.62 1.65
C LEU A 186 -13.32 -0.24 0.87
N THR A 187 -13.67 -0.65 -0.35
CA THR A 187 -12.76 -1.44 -1.20
C THR A 187 -11.49 -0.64 -1.53
N TRP A 188 -11.62 0.64 -1.90
CA TRP A 188 -10.46 1.49 -2.18
C TRP A 188 -9.65 1.82 -0.94
N LEU A 189 -10.32 2.02 0.20
CA LEU A 189 -9.63 2.19 1.47
C LEU A 189 -8.78 0.96 1.80
N ILE A 190 -9.31 -0.26 1.61
CA ILE A 190 -8.56 -1.51 1.80
C ILE A 190 -7.37 -1.57 0.86
N ILE A 191 -7.56 -1.28 -0.44
CA ILE A 191 -6.46 -1.27 -1.43
C ILE A 191 -5.35 -0.30 -0.99
N PHE A 192 -5.72 0.91 -0.58
CA PHE A 192 -4.78 1.93 -0.13
C PHE A 192 -4.05 1.51 1.15
N LEU A 193 -4.76 0.94 2.13
CA LEU A 193 -4.14 0.44 3.38
C LEU A 193 -3.19 -0.72 3.12
N VAL A 194 -3.55 -1.66 2.24
CA VAL A 194 -2.67 -2.76 1.84
C VAL A 194 -1.41 -2.22 1.17
N TRP A 195 -1.55 -1.27 0.24
CA TRP A 195 -0.41 -0.62 -0.41
C TRP A 195 0.50 0.08 0.60
N THR A 196 -0.07 0.89 1.49
CA THR A 196 0.66 1.58 2.56
C THR A 196 1.35 0.58 3.50
N GLY A 197 0.70 -0.54 3.83
CA GLY A 197 1.30 -1.61 4.63
C GLY A 197 2.50 -2.28 3.94
N ILE A 198 2.43 -2.50 2.62
CA ILE A 198 3.56 -3.01 1.83
C ILE A 198 4.73 -2.01 1.86
N LEU A 199 4.46 -0.72 1.66
CA LEU A 199 5.48 0.32 1.74
C LEU A 199 6.15 0.36 3.12
N TYR A 200 5.35 0.33 4.19
CA TYR A 200 5.86 0.32 5.56
C TYR A 200 6.72 -0.91 5.85
N GLY A 201 6.25 -2.10 5.50
CA GLY A 201 6.98 -3.35 5.71
C GLY A 201 8.29 -3.41 4.92
N ALA A 202 8.26 -3.04 3.64
CA ALA A 202 9.45 -3.02 2.79
C ALA A 202 10.49 -2.00 3.31
N TYR A 203 10.04 -0.82 3.73
CA TYR A 203 10.95 0.21 4.24
C TYR A 203 11.60 -0.21 5.56
N ASN A 204 10.81 -0.70 6.52
CA ASN A 204 11.35 -1.14 7.80
C ASN A 204 12.29 -2.34 7.66
N HIS A 205 12.01 -3.26 6.73
CA HIS A 205 12.94 -4.33 6.42
C HIS A 205 14.28 -3.81 5.88
N ALA A 206 14.25 -2.77 5.04
CA ALA A 206 15.48 -2.14 4.56
C ALA A 206 16.21 -1.38 5.68
N LEU A 207 15.49 -0.69 6.57
CA LEU A 207 16.08 0.00 7.72
C LEU A 207 16.74 -0.97 8.70
N ASP A 208 16.09 -2.08 9.02
CA ASP A 208 16.64 -3.10 9.92
C ASP A 208 17.97 -3.65 9.39
N LYS A 209 18.05 -3.93 8.08
CA LYS A 209 19.31 -4.34 7.45
C LYS A 209 20.39 -3.27 7.48
N ILE A 210 20.02 -2.00 7.28
CA ILE A 210 20.95 -0.88 7.40
C ILE A 210 21.46 -0.77 8.84
N GLU A 211 20.58 -0.89 9.82
CA GLU A 211 20.88 -0.75 11.24
C GLU A 211 21.77 -1.88 11.76
N ASN A 212 21.63 -3.09 11.23
CA ASN A 212 22.46 -4.22 11.61
C ASN A 212 23.68 -4.41 10.68
N LEU A 213 23.87 -3.52 9.70
CA LEU A 213 24.89 -3.63 8.65
C LEU A 213 24.87 -4.97 7.88
N GLU A 214 23.67 -5.54 7.71
CA GLU A 214 23.47 -6.89 7.20
C GLU A 214 23.17 -6.93 5.70
N GLY A 215 23.85 -7.83 4.99
CA GLY A 215 23.56 -8.11 3.59
C GLY A 215 23.96 -6.98 2.65
N ILE A 216 25.10 -6.34 2.90
CA ILE A 216 25.75 -5.38 2.00
C ILE A 216 25.97 -6.06 0.63
N LYS A 217 25.45 -5.44 -0.43
CA LYS A 217 25.45 -5.94 -1.81
C LYS A 217 26.43 -5.19 -2.70
N ALA A 218 26.61 -3.91 -2.46
CA ALA A 218 27.56 -3.07 -3.18
C ALA A 218 27.96 -1.88 -2.31
N MET A 219 29.09 -1.26 -2.64
CA MET A 219 29.60 -0.10 -1.95
C MET A 219 30.37 0.80 -2.93
N THR A 220 30.09 2.10 -2.91
CA THR A 220 30.88 3.09 -3.64
C THR A 220 31.65 3.93 -2.64
N VAL A 221 32.96 3.95 -2.74
CA VAL A 221 33.85 4.66 -1.82
C VAL A 221 34.32 5.96 -2.47
N TYR A 222 34.26 7.02 -1.68
CA TYR A 222 34.76 8.35 -1.99
C TYR A 222 35.80 8.74 -0.94
N THR A 223 36.88 9.38 -1.35
CA THR A 223 37.73 10.17 -0.47
C THR A 223 37.02 11.47 -0.14
N ALA A 224 36.84 11.76 1.14
CA ALA A 224 36.18 12.96 1.62
C ALA A 224 37.21 13.85 2.31
N GLU A 225 37.38 15.05 1.77
CA GLU A 225 38.19 16.13 2.30
C GLU A 225 37.28 17.32 2.65
N LYS A 226 37.80 18.28 3.44
CA LYS A 226 37.05 19.40 4.02
C LYS A 226 36.07 20.11 3.06
N ASN A 227 36.40 20.19 1.77
CA ASN A 227 35.57 20.80 0.73
C ASN A 227 35.46 19.98 -0.58
N SER A 228 35.91 18.72 -0.60
CA SER A 228 35.95 17.93 -1.83
C SER A 228 35.59 16.47 -1.56
N THR A 229 34.85 15.86 -2.48
CA THR A 229 34.68 14.41 -2.52
C THR A 229 35.14 13.89 -3.87
N SER A 230 36.07 12.96 -3.85
CA SER A 230 36.61 12.33 -5.06
C SER A 230 36.27 10.86 -5.07
N TRP A 231 35.74 10.39 -6.21
CA TRP A 231 35.41 8.98 -6.38
C TRP A 231 36.69 8.15 -6.38
N LEU A 232 36.71 7.08 -5.58
CA LEU A 232 37.87 6.22 -5.41
C LEU A 232 37.65 4.85 -6.04
N VAL A 233 36.59 4.14 -5.64
CA VAL A 233 36.28 2.81 -6.17
C VAL A 233 34.79 2.50 -6.04
N ARG A 234 34.28 1.68 -6.95
CA ARG A 234 32.97 1.03 -6.83
C ARG A 234 33.16 -0.47 -6.71
N ILE A 235 32.66 -1.04 -5.62
CA ILE A 235 32.66 -2.46 -5.32
C ILE A 235 31.23 -2.95 -5.56
N ASP A 236 31.00 -3.58 -6.69
CA ASP A 236 29.70 -4.16 -7.03
C ASP A 236 29.61 -5.64 -6.61
N LYS A 237 28.47 -6.27 -6.91
CA LYS A 237 28.21 -7.67 -6.57
C LYS A 237 29.23 -8.65 -7.19
N ASP A 238 29.79 -8.32 -8.34
CA ASP A 238 30.78 -9.18 -8.99
C ASP A 238 32.17 -8.97 -8.38
N ALA A 239 32.52 -7.74 -8.01
CA ALA A 239 33.73 -7.44 -7.23
C ALA A 239 33.72 -8.12 -5.86
N LEU A 240 32.55 -8.30 -5.22
CA LEU A 240 32.42 -9.04 -3.96
C LEU A 240 32.76 -10.54 -4.07
N ARG A 241 32.97 -11.08 -5.27
CA ARG A 241 33.50 -12.45 -5.44
C ARG A 241 34.99 -12.54 -5.17
N ASP A 242 35.70 -11.42 -5.25
CA ASP A 242 37.09 -11.32 -4.84
C ASP A 242 37.17 -11.34 -3.31
N GLU A 243 38.01 -12.22 -2.76
CA GLU A 243 38.24 -12.36 -1.33
C GLU A 243 38.63 -11.02 -0.69
N LYS A 244 39.38 -10.19 -1.42
CA LYS A 244 39.82 -8.86 -0.96
C LYS A 244 38.63 -7.99 -0.56
N TYR A 245 37.63 -7.88 -1.44
CA TYR A 245 36.45 -7.03 -1.25
C TYR A 245 35.39 -7.70 -0.39
N SER A 246 35.29 -9.03 -0.42
CA SER A 246 34.42 -9.79 0.50
C SER A 246 34.84 -9.56 1.94
N LYS A 247 36.14 -9.70 2.25
CA LYS A 247 36.70 -9.45 3.59
C LYS A 247 36.52 -8.01 4.05
N LEU A 248 36.61 -7.03 3.13
CA LEU A 248 36.33 -5.63 3.43
C LEU A 248 34.88 -5.44 3.92
N VAL A 249 33.92 -6.05 3.22
CA VAL A 249 32.51 -6.01 3.63
C VAL A 249 32.30 -6.71 4.97
N THR A 250 32.92 -7.86 5.20
CA THR A 250 32.84 -8.56 6.50
C THR A 250 33.35 -7.69 7.65
N ILE A 251 34.47 -6.98 7.46
CA ILE A 251 34.99 -6.04 8.45
C ILE A 251 33.97 -4.96 8.81
N ILE A 252 33.29 -4.40 7.80
CA ILE A 252 32.29 -3.35 7.99
C ILE A 252 31.04 -3.92 8.69
N SER A 253 30.55 -5.09 8.27
CA SER A 253 29.38 -5.74 8.87
C SER A 253 29.60 -6.20 10.31
N GLU A 254 30.83 -6.56 10.69
CA GLU A 254 31.19 -6.97 12.06
C GLU A 254 31.65 -5.82 12.95
N ALA A 255 31.54 -4.56 12.49
CA ALA A 255 31.95 -3.42 13.28
C ALA A 255 31.14 -3.35 14.59
N LYS A 256 31.81 -3.03 15.70
CA LYS A 256 31.15 -3.03 17.01
C LYS A 256 30.34 -1.76 17.17
N GLU A 257 29.04 -1.87 17.43
CA GLU A 257 28.20 -0.72 17.71
C GLU A 257 28.69 0.07 18.94
N VAL A 258 28.72 1.38 18.81
CA VAL A 258 29.04 2.34 19.88
C VAL A 258 27.91 3.35 20.02
N GLU A 259 28.05 4.29 20.96
CA GLU A 259 27.04 5.32 21.19
C GLU A 259 26.74 6.12 19.92
N ARG A 260 25.47 6.48 19.73
CA ARG A 260 25.01 7.25 18.57
C ARG A 260 25.78 8.56 18.44
N LYS A 261 26.15 8.90 17.20
CA LYS A 261 26.89 10.13 16.88
C LYS A 261 26.21 10.93 15.80
N ILE A 262 26.48 12.23 15.80
CA ILE A 262 26.01 13.13 14.75
C ILE A 262 26.86 12.89 13.51
N TYR A 263 26.20 12.68 12.37
CA TYR A 263 26.91 12.53 11.11
C TYR A 263 27.68 13.81 10.76
N PRO A 264 29.01 13.72 10.49
CA PRO A 264 29.86 14.90 10.37
C PRO A 264 29.54 15.74 9.13
N GLN A 265 29.70 17.06 9.29
CA GLN A 265 29.54 18.03 8.18
C GLN A 265 30.85 18.24 7.44
N GLU A 266 31.94 18.47 8.18
CA GLU A 266 33.30 18.47 7.66
C GLU A 266 33.84 17.03 7.74
N LYS A 267 34.32 16.51 6.62
CA LYS A 267 34.75 15.11 6.49
C LYS A 267 36.22 15.06 6.12
N GLU A 268 36.96 14.20 6.81
CA GLU A 268 38.35 13.90 6.52
C GLU A 268 38.56 12.39 6.67
N GLY A 269 38.39 11.65 5.59
CA GLY A 269 38.38 10.20 5.61
C GLY A 269 37.70 9.59 4.39
N TYR A 270 36.99 8.48 4.59
CA TYR A 270 36.20 7.86 3.53
C TYR A 270 34.70 8.10 3.73
N GLU A 271 34.01 8.47 2.65
CA GLU A 271 32.55 8.41 2.57
C GLU A 271 32.17 7.22 1.69
N MET A 272 31.37 6.31 2.23
CA MET A 272 30.96 5.08 1.58
C MET A 272 29.46 5.11 1.36
N LEU A 273 29.01 5.05 0.10
CA LEU A 273 27.61 4.84 -0.23
C LEU A 273 27.37 3.33 -0.31
N VAL A 274 26.64 2.78 0.66
CA VAL A 274 26.46 1.34 0.82
C VAL A 274 25.06 0.92 0.40
N ASP A 275 24.98 -0.05 -0.51
CA ASP A 275 23.75 -0.68 -0.98
C ASP A 275 23.52 -2.01 -0.27
N PHE A 276 22.31 -2.22 0.25
CA PHE A 276 21.90 -3.40 0.99
C PHE A 276 20.96 -4.29 0.17
N SER A 277 21.07 -5.59 0.40
CA SER A 277 20.13 -6.59 -0.10
C SER A 277 18.73 -6.27 0.45
N GLY A 278 17.75 -6.02 -0.41
CA GLY A 278 16.44 -5.49 0.03
C GLY A 278 16.18 -4.03 -0.38
N GLY A 279 17.18 -3.35 -0.96
CA GLY A 279 16.98 -2.08 -1.67
C GLY A 279 17.29 -0.82 -0.87
N GLY A 280 17.81 -0.97 0.34
CA GLY A 280 18.31 0.13 1.17
C GLY A 280 19.64 0.68 0.65
N THR A 281 19.81 2.00 0.67
CA THR A 281 21.07 2.69 0.34
C THR A 281 21.30 3.82 1.35
N ILE A 282 22.47 3.87 1.97
CA ILE A 282 22.79 4.89 2.98
C ILE A 282 24.27 5.28 2.92
N PRO A 283 24.64 6.55 3.18
CA PRO A 283 26.04 6.92 3.29
C PRO A 283 26.55 6.62 4.70
N ILE A 284 27.78 6.15 4.75
CA ILE A 284 28.53 5.83 5.94
C ILE A 284 29.84 6.60 5.86
N TYR A 285 30.17 7.36 6.90
CA TYR A 285 31.46 8.02 7.04
C TYR A 285 32.40 7.14 7.86
N LEU A 286 33.66 7.02 7.45
CA LEU A 286 34.72 6.35 8.18
C LEU A 286 35.87 7.34 8.42
N ASP A 287 36.12 7.61 9.69
CA ASP A 287 37.32 8.32 10.15
C ASP A 287 38.52 7.37 10.13
N MET A 288 39.56 7.75 9.39
CA MET A 288 40.73 6.93 9.16
C MET A 288 41.77 6.99 10.28
N ASP A 289 41.61 7.92 11.22
CA ASP A 289 42.50 8.08 12.38
C ASP A 289 41.93 7.35 13.60
N SER A 290 40.64 7.57 13.89
CA SER A 290 39.98 6.94 15.03
C SER A 290 39.40 5.56 14.73
N GLY A 291 39.17 5.22 13.47
CA GLY A 291 38.43 4.00 13.08
C GLY A 291 36.93 4.08 13.36
N GLU A 292 36.41 5.26 13.68
CA GLU A 292 35.00 5.48 13.92
C GLU A 292 34.21 5.52 12.60
N MET A 293 33.15 4.74 12.56
CA MET A 293 32.25 4.63 11.43
C MET A 293 30.87 5.18 11.80
N ILE A 294 30.42 6.22 11.13
CA ILE A 294 29.16 6.91 11.44
C ILE A 294 28.20 6.78 10.25
N VAL A 295 27.07 6.14 10.50
CA VAL A 295 25.98 5.97 9.52
C VAL A 295 25.10 7.21 9.54
N ARG A 296 24.54 7.60 8.38
CA ARG A 296 23.73 8.84 8.25
C ARG A 296 22.50 8.91 9.15
N ASN A 297 21.97 7.76 9.56
CA ASN A 297 20.86 7.66 10.52
C ASN A 297 21.30 7.93 11.98
N GLY A 298 22.58 8.18 12.23
CA GLY A 298 23.15 8.53 13.54
C GLY A 298 23.69 7.33 14.33
N ARG A 299 23.57 6.09 13.82
CA ARG A 299 24.28 4.95 14.41
C ARG A 299 25.78 5.08 14.17
N ALA A 300 26.58 4.64 15.13
CA ALA A 300 28.02 4.66 15.04
C ALA A 300 28.60 3.30 15.45
N TYR A 301 29.73 2.97 14.85
CA TYR A 301 30.43 1.71 15.04
C TYR A 301 31.93 1.98 15.14
N GLN A 302 32.64 1.08 15.79
CA GLN A 302 34.09 1.12 15.93
C GLN A 302 34.72 -0.02 15.16
N ILE A 303 35.66 0.33 14.29
CA ILE A 303 36.55 -0.62 13.61
C ILE A 303 37.84 -0.72 14.43
N SER A 304 38.35 -1.94 14.63
CA SER A 304 39.62 -2.13 15.33
C SER A 304 40.80 -1.62 14.48
N PRO A 305 41.92 -1.17 15.09
CA PRO A 305 43.08 -0.65 14.36
C PRO A 305 43.62 -1.64 13.31
N GLU A 306 43.71 -2.92 13.65
CA GLU A 306 44.15 -3.99 12.73
C GLU A 306 43.24 -4.11 11.50
N LYS A 307 41.91 -4.03 11.70
CA LYS A 307 40.93 -4.06 10.61
C LYS A 307 40.99 -2.77 9.78
N LEU A 308 41.30 -1.63 10.40
CA LEU A 308 41.42 -0.34 9.72
C LEU A 308 42.64 -0.28 8.79
N GLU A 309 43.76 -0.89 9.17
CA GLU A 309 44.94 -1.01 8.29
C GLU A 309 44.62 -1.79 7.02
N TYR A 310 43.86 -2.89 7.14
CA TYR A 310 43.38 -3.64 5.98
C TYR A 310 42.52 -2.78 5.05
N ILE A 311 41.62 -1.96 5.60
CA ILE A 311 40.81 -1.01 4.81
C ILE A 311 41.71 -0.03 4.05
N LYS A 312 42.75 0.53 4.71
CA LYS A 312 43.72 1.45 4.08
C LYS A 312 44.45 0.79 2.91
N GLU A 313 44.91 -0.45 3.09
CA GLU A 313 45.61 -1.21 2.06
C GLU A 313 44.70 -1.52 0.86
N VAL A 314 43.48 -1.98 1.12
CA VAL A 314 42.53 -2.38 0.08
C VAL A 314 42.09 -1.20 -0.79
N LEU A 315 41.83 -0.06 -0.15
CA LEU A 315 41.34 1.17 -0.78
C LEU A 315 42.48 2.09 -1.27
N GLY A 316 43.74 1.68 -1.13
CA GLY A 316 44.87 2.40 -1.74
C GLY A 316 45.23 3.70 -1.02
N GLY A 317 45.05 3.76 0.29
CA GLY A 317 45.58 4.85 1.12
C GLY A 317 47.09 4.92 0.91
N ARG A 318 47.59 5.96 0.24
CA ARG A 318 49.02 6.20 0.09
C ARG A 318 49.64 6.18 1.49
N LYS A 319 50.58 5.27 1.74
CA LYS A 319 51.57 5.46 2.80
C LYS A 319 52.21 6.82 2.52
N LYS A 320 51.94 7.81 3.38
CA LYS A 320 52.76 9.03 3.41
C LYS A 320 54.12 8.68 4.00
#